data_AF-A0A935HIN7-F1
#
_entry.id   AF-A0A935HIN7-F1
#
_cell.length_a   1.000
_cell.length_b   1.000
_cell.length_c   1.000
_cell.angle_alpha   90.00
_cell.angle_beta   90.00
_cell.angle_gamma   90.00
#
_symmetry.space_group_name_H-M   'P 1'
#
loop_
_entity.id
_entity.type
_entity.pdbx_description
1 polymer ?
#
loop_
_entity_poly.entity_id
_entity_poly.type
_entity_poly.pdbx_seq_one_letter_code
_entity_poly.pdbx_strand_id
1 'polypeptide(L)'
;MKKIFTFSVLAVAIAMIFGSCTKRGYYEQDDIERATVIDYVNGTPYSLIQYDYDRTYAVVESMEYDTQYWPEEYDRLEGRFYEGQQRRIYNITAGFYINLFVVENVSSKADAFDALDYYAHKYLTTKANNKAISQSDKRRIQ
;
A
#
# COMPACT_ATOMS: atom_id res chain seq x y z
N MET A 1 -19.08 -56.53 35.06
CA MET A 1 -18.15 -55.37 35.10
C MET A 1 -17.52 -55.09 33.72
N LYS A 2 -18.31 -54.73 32.69
CA LYS A 2 -17.77 -54.40 31.35
C LYS A 2 -18.42 -53.17 30.66
N LYS A 3 -19.46 -52.58 31.26
CA LYS A 3 -20.27 -51.51 30.63
C LYS A 3 -19.89 -50.08 31.07
N ILE A 4 -18.99 -49.94 32.04
CA ILE A 4 -18.60 -48.62 32.59
C ILE A 4 -17.42 -48.02 31.80
N PHE A 5 -16.58 -48.87 31.21
CA PHE A 5 -15.40 -48.43 30.44
C PHE A 5 -15.72 -47.87 29.05
N THR A 6 -16.93 -48.08 28.53
CA THR A 6 -17.31 -47.60 27.20
C THR A 6 -17.76 -46.14 27.21
N PHE A 7 -18.27 -45.64 28.34
CA PHE A 7 -18.72 -44.25 28.46
C PHE A 7 -17.58 -43.26 28.66
N SER A 8 -16.46 -43.68 29.27
CA SER A 8 -15.30 -42.81 29.48
C SER A 8 -14.54 -42.51 28.19
N VAL A 9 -14.43 -43.47 27.26
CA VAL A 9 -13.73 -43.28 25.98
C VAL A 9 -14.51 -42.34 25.05
N LEU A 10 -15.85 -42.43 25.04
CA LEU A 10 -16.69 -41.57 24.21
C LEU A 10 -16.63 -40.09 24.67
N ALA A 11 -16.55 -39.85 25.98
CA ALA A 11 -16.44 -38.50 26.53
C ALA A 11 -15.11 -37.82 26.15
N VAL A 12 -14.00 -38.56 26.12
CA VAL A 12 -12.69 -38.04 25.69
C VAL A 12 -12.68 -37.71 24.19
N ALA A 13 -13.31 -38.55 23.36
CA ALA A 13 -13.41 -38.30 21.92
C ALA A 13 -14.23 -37.04 21.60
N ILE A 14 -15.32 -36.78 22.34
CA ILE A 14 -16.14 -35.56 22.19
C ILE A 14 -15.36 -34.32 22.67
N ALA A 15 -14.63 -34.42 23.78
CA ALA A 15 -13.79 -33.31 24.27
C ALA A 15 -12.66 -32.94 23.29
N MET A 16 -12.10 -33.91 22.54
CA MET A 16 -11.11 -33.62 21.49
C MET A 16 -11.71 -32.91 20.27
N ILE A 17 -12.99 -33.15 19.95
CA ILE A 17 -13.69 -32.46 18.85
C ILE A 17 -14.01 -31.00 19.22
N PHE A 18 -14.37 -30.72 20.47
CA PHE A 18 -14.60 -29.35 20.93
C PHE A 18 -13.32 -28.59 21.32
N GLY A 19 -12.23 -29.31 21.64
CA GLY A 19 -10.91 -28.72 21.88
C GLY A 19 -10.14 -28.31 20.61
N SER A 20 -10.58 -28.76 19.41
CA SER A 20 -9.99 -28.34 18.14
C SER A 20 -10.56 -27.01 17.61
N CYS A 21 -11.59 -26.47 18.26
CA CYS A 21 -11.82 -25.03 18.29
C CYS A 21 -10.86 -24.40 19.31
N THR A 22 -9.56 -24.66 19.16
CA THR A 22 -8.57 -23.76 19.72
C THR A 22 -8.94 -22.39 19.21
N LYS A 23 -9.25 -21.50 20.15
CA LYS A 23 -9.29 -20.05 19.96
C LYS A 23 -8.19 -19.75 18.97
N ARG A 24 -8.57 -19.50 17.71
CA ARG A 24 -7.64 -19.07 16.67
C ARG A 24 -7.02 -17.86 17.32
N GLY A 25 -5.76 -17.98 17.74
CA GLY A 25 -5.01 -16.83 18.17
C GLY A 25 -5.27 -15.80 17.10
N TYR A 26 -5.61 -14.59 17.50
CA TYR A 26 -5.47 -13.43 16.63
C TYR A 26 -3.99 -13.40 16.23
N TYR A 27 -3.58 -14.28 15.32
CA TYR A 27 -2.56 -13.97 14.36
C TYR A 27 -3.21 -12.79 13.65
N GLU A 28 -2.80 -11.59 14.06
CA GLU A 28 -2.75 -10.47 13.13
C GLU A 28 -2.23 -11.09 11.84
N GLN A 29 -3.14 -11.33 10.91
CA GLN A 29 -2.77 -11.70 9.57
C GLN A 29 -1.89 -10.53 9.17
N ASP A 30 -0.58 -10.76 9.04
CA ASP A 30 0.33 -9.71 8.65
C ASP A 30 -0.26 -9.10 7.38
N ASP A 31 -0.84 -7.90 7.48
CA ASP A 31 -1.49 -7.15 6.39
C ASP A 31 -0.45 -6.67 5.37
N ILE A 32 0.64 -7.43 5.22
CA ILE A 32 1.68 -7.23 4.24
C ILE A 32 1.09 -7.68 2.91
N GLU A 33 0.83 -6.69 2.08
CA GLU A 33 0.35 -6.86 0.73
C GLU A 33 1.48 -6.61 -0.26
N ARG A 34 1.28 -7.07 -1.49
CA ARG A 34 2.16 -6.81 -2.62
C ARG A 34 1.44 -6.00 -3.67
N ALA A 35 2.17 -5.11 -4.30
CA ALA A 35 1.67 -4.33 -5.41
C ALA A 35 2.74 -4.21 -6.50
N THR A 36 2.29 -3.97 -7.73
CA THR A 36 3.16 -3.70 -8.87
C THR A 36 2.92 -2.28 -9.34
N VAL A 37 3.97 -1.51 -9.59
CA VAL A 37 3.87 -0.19 -10.22
C VAL A 37 3.50 -0.39 -11.69
N ILE A 38 2.37 0.19 -12.10
CA ILE A 38 1.80 0.05 -13.45
C ILE A 38 2.10 1.27 -14.31
N ASP A 39 2.21 2.45 -13.71
CA ASP A 39 2.54 3.68 -14.42
C ASP A 39 3.05 4.75 -13.44
N TYR A 40 3.66 5.82 -13.95
CA TYR A 40 4.07 6.99 -13.18
C TYR A 40 4.15 8.23 -14.07
N VAL A 41 4.01 9.42 -13.47
CA VAL A 41 4.17 10.67 -14.21
C VAL A 41 5.54 11.27 -13.94
N ASN A 42 6.41 11.22 -14.96
CA ASN A 42 7.77 11.74 -14.87
C ASN A 42 7.81 13.21 -14.39
N GLY A 43 8.72 13.50 -13.46
CA GLY A 43 8.87 14.82 -12.84
C GLY A 43 7.89 15.10 -11.70
N THR A 44 7.06 14.11 -11.31
CA THR A 44 6.15 14.17 -10.17
C THR A 44 6.37 12.98 -9.24
N PRO A 45 6.12 13.11 -7.93
CA PRO A 45 6.28 12.01 -6.98
C PRO A 45 5.17 10.95 -7.08
N TYR A 46 4.27 11.03 -8.05
CA TYR A 46 3.09 10.17 -8.12
C TYR A 46 3.31 8.98 -9.05
N SER A 47 2.97 7.80 -8.52
CA SER A 47 2.96 6.54 -9.24
C SER A 47 1.62 5.83 -9.03
N LEU A 48 1.23 5.02 -10.01
CA LEU A 48 0.06 4.16 -9.96
C LEU A 48 0.50 2.74 -9.65
N ILE A 49 -0.05 2.14 -8.59
CA ILE A 49 0.18 0.76 -8.22
C ILE A 49 -1.08 -0.09 -8.43
N GLN A 50 -0.91 -1.37 -8.72
CA GLN A 50 -1.97 -2.38 -8.69
C GLN A 50 -1.67 -3.40 -7.60
N TYR A 51 -2.66 -3.66 -6.75
CA TYR A 51 -2.57 -4.69 -5.72
C TYR A 51 -2.62 -6.10 -6.34
N ASP A 52 -1.75 -6.98 -5.84
CA ASP A 52 -1.66 -8.36 -6.33
C ASP A 52 -2.88 -9.20 -5.91
N TYR A 53 -3.51 -8.88 -4.76
CA TYR A 53 -4.59 -9.66 -4.15
C TYR A 53 -5.93 -9.50 -4.87
N ASP A 54 -6.44 -8.27 -4.97
CA ASP A 54 -7.79 -7.99 -5.49
C ASP A 54 -7.79 -7.29 -6.86
N ARG A 55 -6.60 -6.98 -7.40
CA ARG A 55 -6.40 -6.27 -8.68
C ARG A 55 -6.97 -4.85 -8.70
N THR A 56 -7.29 -4.28 -7.54
CA THR A 56 -7.58 -2.85 -7.42
C THR A 56 -6.29 -2.04 -7.51
N TYR A 57 -6.43 -0.72 -7.54
CA TYR A 57 -5.34 0.21 -7.80
C TYR A 57 -5.22 1.23 -6.69
N ALA A 58 -4.06 1.85 -6.58
CA ALA A 58 -3.90 3.04 -5.76
C ALA A 58 -2.95 4.03 -6.42
N VAL A 59 -3.23 5.32 -6.23
CA VAL A 59 -2.26 6.38 -6.49
C VAL A 59 -1.41 6.54 -5.22
N VAL A 60 -0.10 6.49 -5.38
CA VAL A 60 0.86 6.68 -4.29
C VAL A 60 1.75 7.88 -4.57
N GLU A 61 2.10 8.61 -3.50
CA GLU A 61 3.08 9.68 -3.52
C GLU A 61 4.37 9.21 -2.86
N SER A 62 5.49 9.34 -3.57
CA SER A 62 6.81 9.13 -3.02
C SER A 62 7.18 10.28 -2.09
N MET A 63 7.50 9.93 -0.84
CA MET A 63 7.94 10.89 0.17
C MET A 63 9.47 11.06 0.18
N GLU A 64 10.17 10.39 -0.73
CA GLU A 64 11.61 10.49 -0.87
C GLU A 64 12.01 11.79 -1.57
N TYR A 65 13.00 12.50 -1.01
CA TYR A 65 13.51 13.74 -1.59
C TYR A 65 14.25 13.50 -2.92
N ASP A 66 14.97 12.40 -2.99
CA ASP A 66 15.77 12.04 -4.15
C ASP A 66 14.98 11.13 -5.10
N THR A 67 14.87 11.57 -6.34
CA THR A 67 14.05 10.91 -7.37
C THR A 67 14.55 9.52 -7.74
N GLN A 68 15.82 9.19 -7.45
CA GLN A 68 16.35 7.84 -7.72
C GLN A 68 15.70 6.76 -6.85
N TYR A 69 15.01 7.14 -5.77
CA TYR A 69 14.29 6.23 -4.88
C TYR A 69 12.80 6.20 -5.16
N TRP A 70 12.33 6.89 -6.20
CA TRP A 70 10.92 6.86 -6.57
C TRP A 70 10.59 5.54 -7.26
N PRO A 71 9.41 4.95 -7.03
CA PRO A 71 9.02 3.72 -7.71
C PRO A 71 8.93 3.91 -9.22
N GLU A 72 9.57 3.02 -9.98
CA GLU A 72 9.53 2.99 -11.44
C GLU A 72 8.51 1.98 -11.95
N GLU A 73 8.10 2.10 -13.21
CA GLU A 73 7.22 1.13 -13.85
C GLU A 73 7.78 -0.31 -13.71
N TYR A 74 6.90 -1.27 -13.39
CA TYR A 74 7.23 -2.67 -13.10
C TYR A 74 7.93 -2.96 -11.77
N ASP A 75 8.19 -1.95 -10.93
CA ASP A 75 8.67 -2.22 -9.57
C ASP A 75 7.65 -3.02 -8.76
N ARG A 76 8.15 -4.01 -8.02
CA ARG A 76 7.35 -4.82 -7.10
C ARG A 76 7.54 -4.29 -5.69
N LEU A 77 6.44 -3.97 -5.04
CA LEU A 77 6.39 -3.37 -3.72
C LEU A 77 5.78 -4.34 -2.71
N GLU A 78 6.29 -4.33 -1.48
CA GLU A 78 5.77 -5.14 -0.38
C GLU A 78 5.65 -4.29 0.89
N GLY A 79 4.47 -4.31 1.51
CA GLY A 79 4.22 -3.58 2.73
C GLY A 79 2.74 -3.39 3.03
N ARG A 80 2.43 -2.46 3.94
CA ARG A 80 1.06 -2.11 4.31
C ARG A 80 0.67 -0.84 3.58
N PHE A 81 -0.35 -0.90 2.73
CA PHE A 81 -0.82 0.24 1.95
C PHE A 81 -2.16 0.71 2.52
N TYR A 82 -2.15 1.79 3.30
CA TYR A 82 -3.37 2.37 3.87
C TYR A 82 -3.58 3.76 3.32
N GLU A 83 -4.76 3.99 2.72
CA GLU A 83 -5.16 5.29 2.21
C GLU A 83 -5.02 6.39 3.27
N GLY A 84 -4.51 7.54 2.84
CA GLY A 84 -4.28 8.68 3.71
C GLY A 84 -3.12 8.51 4.69
N GLN A 85 -2.26 7.50 4.51
CA GLN A 85 -1.15 7.25 5.43
C GLN A 85 0.18 7.08 4.71
N GLN A 86 1.23 7.62 5.32
CA GLN A 86 2.62 7.35 4.96
C GLN A 86 3.06 6.03 5.60
N ARG A 87 3.66 5.15 4.79
CA ARG A 87 4.19 3.87 5.21
C ARG A 87 5.56 3.62 4.59
N ARG A 88 6.37 2.86 5.33
CA ARG A 88 7.65 2.38 4.82
C ARG A 88 7.41 1.07 4.09
N ILE A 89 7.65 1.08 2.78
CA ILE A 89 7.39 0.00 1.85
C ILE A 89 8.73 -0.54 1.36
N TYR A 90 8.85 -1.86 1.20
CA TYR A 90 10.02 -2.47 0.61
C TYR A 90 9.83 -2.57 -0.91
N ASN A 91 10.72 -1.94 -1.68
CA ASN A 91 10.80 -2.16 -3.12
C ASN A 91 11.63 -3.43 -3.36
N ILE A 92 10.95 -4.52 -3.69
CA ILE A 92 11.54 -5.84 -3.93
C ILE A 92 12.46 -5.80 -5.16
N THR A 93 12.04 -5.09 -6.22
CA THR A 93 12.81 -5.01 -7.46
C THR A 93 14.13 -4.27 -7.24
N ALA A 94 14.08 -3.13 -6.54
CA ALA A 94 15.25 -2.28 -6.32
C ALA A 94 16.08 -2.67 -5.09
N GLY A 95 15.52 -3.46 -4.17
CA GLY A 95 16.23 -4.03 -3.02
C GLY A 95 16.36 -3.11 -1.81
N PHE A 96 15.57 -2.04 -1.72
CA PHE A 96 15.62 -1.07 -0.62
C PHE A 96 14.22 -0.62 -0.13
N TYR A 97 14.20 0.04 1.02
CA TYR A 97 12.96 0.60 1.58
C TYR A 97 12.76 2.04 1.12
N ILE A 98 11.50 2.39 0.86
CA ILE A 98 11.04 3.71 0.47
C ILE A 98 9.84 4.12 1.33
N ASN A 99 9.63 5.43 1.48
CA ASN A 99 8.46 5.98 2.14
C ASN A 99 7.43 6.38 1.08
N LEU A 100 6.26 5.75 1.13
CA LEU A 100 5.14 6.05 0.24
C LEU A 100 3.94 6.53 1.05
N PHE A 101 3.19 7.48 0.52
CA PHE A 101 1.88 7.88 1.02
C PHE A 101 0.81 7.40 0.03
N VAL A 102 -0.17 6.62 0.51
CA VAL A 102 -1.28 6.20 -0.34
C VAL A 102 -2.29 7.32 -0.41
N VAL A 103 -2.45 7.90 -1.60
CA VAL A 103 -3.29 9.08 -1.82
C VAL A 103 -4.76 8.67 -1.92
N GLU A 104 -5.03 7.67 -2.74
CA GLU A 104 -6.40 7.25 -3.09
C GLU A 104 -6.39 5.82 -3.63
N ASN A 105 -7.31 4.98 -3.14
CA ASN A 105 -7.58 3.66 -3.72
C ASN A 105 -8.70 3.74 -4.75
N VAL A 106 -8.54 2.99 -5.84
CA VAL A 106 -9.43 3.04 -6.99
C VAL A 106 -9.69 1.63 -7.51
N SER A 107 -10.96 1.28 -7.76
CA SER A 107 -11.32 -0.08 -8.15
C SER A 107 -11.17 -0.36 -9.64
N SER A 108 -11.19 0.66 -10.50
CA SER A 108 -11.13 0.52 -11.95
C SER A 108 -9.84 1.07 -12.52
N LYS A 109 -9.34 0.45 -13.59
CA LYS A 109 -8.11 0.92 -14.25
C LYS A 109 -8.29 2.33 -14.82
N ALA A 110 -9.42 2.60 -15.48
CA ALA A 110 -9.66 3.90 -16.11
C ALA A 110 -9.65 5.03 -15.07
N ASP A 111 -10.40 4.86 -13.99
CA ASP A 111 -10.46 5.85 -12.91
C ASP A 111 -9.09 6.05 -12.24
N ALA A 112 -8.26 4.99 -12.17
CA ALA A 112 -6.95 5.08 -11.54
C ALA A 112 -5.96 5.90 -12.39
N PHE A 113 -6.05 5.83 -13.71
CA PHE A 113 -5.29 6.70 -14.62
C PHE A 113 -5.78 8.15 -14.53
N ASP A 114 -7.10 8.38 -14.52
CA ASP A 114 -7.68 9.72 -14.34
C ASP A 114 -7.25 10.34 -13.01
N ALA A 115 -7.22 9.56 -11.93
CA ALA A 115 -6.74 9.99 -10.62
C ALA A 115 -5.24 10.33 -10.64
N LEU A 116 -4.40 9.49 -11.25
CA LEU A 116 -2.96 9.74 -11.41
C LEU A 116 -2.72 11.08 -12.13
N ASP A 117 -3.40 11.30 -13.25
CA ASP A 117 -3.31 12.53 -14.03
C ASP A 117 -3.76 13.76 -13.22
N TYR A 118 -4.85 13.62 -12.45
CA TYR A 118 -5.34 14.69 -11.58
C TYR A 118 -4.29 15.11 -10.54
N TYR A 119 -3.70 14.16 -9.81
CA TYR A 119 -2.72 14.47 -8.76
C TYR A 119 -1.42 15.01 -9.33
N ALA A 120 -0.92 14.41 -10.42
CA ALA A 120 0.27 14.89 -11.12
C ALA A 120 0.08 16.33 -11.64
N HIS A 121 -1.06 16.62 -12.29
CA HIS A 121 -1.37 17.95 -12.79
C HIS A 121 -1.48 18.99 -11.67
N LYS A 122 -2.14 18.63 -10.55
CA LYS A 122 -2.27 19.49 -9.37
C LYS A 122 -0.90 19.82 -8.77
N TYR A 123 0.01 18.85 -8.68
CA TYR A 123 1.38 19.06 -8.21
C TYR A 123 2.16 20.01 -9.11
N LEU A 124 2.15 19.78 -10.42
CA LEU A 124 2.88 20.60 -11.39
C LEU A 124 2.37 22.05 -11.38
N THR A 125 1.05 22.25 -11.32
CA THR A 125 0.43 23.58 -11.24
C THR A 125 0.84 24.31 -9.96
N THR A 126 0.82 23.62 -8.83
CA THR A 126 1.23 24.18 -7.54
C THR A 126 2.71 24.57 -7.55
N LYS A 127 3.58 23.70 -8.08
CA LYS A 127 5.02 23.95 -8.23
C LYS A 127 5.31 25.14 -9.13
N ALA A 128 4.58 25.28 -10.25
CA ALA A 128 4.70 26.40 -11.17
C ALA A 128 4.31 27.73 -10.51
N ASN A 129 3.20 27.76 -9.78
CA ASN A 129 2.72 28.94 -9.08
C ASN A 129 3.71 29.40 -8.00
N ASN A 130 4.25 28.46 -7.20
CA ASN A 130 5.26 28.77 -6.19
C ASN A 130 6.54 29.35 -6.80
N LYS A 131 6.96 28.83 -7.96
CA LYS A 131 8.11 29.36 -8.71
C LYS A 131 7.85 30.79 -9.20
N ALA A 132 6.66 31.09 -9.71
CA ALA A 132 6.28 32.42 -10.17
C ALA A 132 6.28 33.45 -9.04
N ILE A 133 5.71 33.09 -7.87
CA ILE A 133 5.70 33.94 -6.67
C ILE A 133 7.13 34.26 -6.23
N SER A 134 7.99 33.24 -6.07
CA SER A 134 9.39 33.41 -5.68
C SER A 134 10.18 34.32 -6.64
N GLN A 135 9.92 34.22 -7.95
CA GLN A 135 10.54 35.12 -8.93
C GLN A 135 10.04 36.56 -8.81
N SER A 136 8.74 36.76 -8.52
CA SER A 136 8.17 38.09 -8.34
C SER A 136 8.74 38.79 -7.10
N ASP A 137 8.95 38.07 -6.01
CA ASP A 137 9.54 38.61 -4.78
C ASP A 137 11.00 39.03 -4.99
N LYS A 138 11.80 38.21 -5.70
CA LYS A 138 13.17 38.58 -6.05
C LYS A 138 13.27 39.86 -6.89
N ARG A 139 12.30 40.12 -7.78
CA ARG A 139 12.25 41.36 -8.59
C ARG A 139 11.82 42.59 -7.81
N ARG A 140 11.13 42.44 -6.67
CA ARG A 140 10.68 43.58 -5.82
C ARG A 140 11.76 44.07 -4.85
N ILE A 141 12.80 43.28 -4.62
CA ILE A 141 13.87 43.55 -3.64
C ILE A 141 15.14 44.11 -4.35
N GLN A 142 15.14 44.16 -5.68
CA GLN A 142 16.18 44.82 -6.51
C GLN A 142 15.73 46.23 -6.88
#